data_AF-A0A8H6CFG8-F1
#
_entry.id   AF-A0A8H6CFG8-F1
#
_cell.length_a   1.000
_cell.length_b   1.000
_cell.length_c   1.000
_cell.angle_alpha   90.00
_cell.angle_beta   90.00
_cell.angle_gamma   90.00
#
_symmetry.space_group_name_H-M   'P 1'
#
loop_
_entity.id
_entity.type
_entity.pdbx_description
1 polymer ?
#
loop_
_entity_poly.entity_id
_entity_poly.type
_entity_poly.pdbx_seq_one_letter_code
_entity_poly.pdbx_strand_id
1 'polypeptide(L)'
;MFDVVNLLHAAATKNLNSRLASWFSAPNSSSFLNTAQTKRQQDTGTWLLESPIFLGWKGAPHSFLRLHGKAGCGKTILGSTVLCSLLDDSNSNEMVACFYFDFQKSNYFKTF
;
A
#
# COMPACT_ATOMS: atom_id res chain seq x y z
N MET A 1 16.28 -29.91 -14.50
CA MET A 1 15.70 -29.16 -15.65
C MET A 1 14.70 -28.09 -15.19
N PHE A 2 13.99 -28.27 -14.07
CA PHE A 2 13.08 -27.27 -13.49
C PHE A 2 13.78 -26.06 -12.82
N ASP A 3 15.05 -26.19 -12.39
CA ASP A 3 15.74 -25.12 -11.66
C ASP A 3 16.07 -23.88 -12.50
N VAL A 4 16.48 -24.07 -13.77
CA VAL A 4 16.90 -22.96 -14.63
C VAL A 4 15.72 -22.06 -15.00
N VAL A 5 14.54 -22.64 -15.21
CA VAL A 5 13.30 -21.90 -15.49
C VAL A 5 12.86 -21.08 -14.28
N ASN A 6 12.94 -21.66 -13.08
CA ASN A 6 12.64 -20.93 -11.83
C ASN A 6 13.65 -19.80 -11.56
N LEU A 7 14.93 -20.02 -11.87
CA LEU A 7 15.98 -19.02 -11.75
C LEU A 7 15.77 -17.86 -12.73
N LEU A 8 15.39 -18.16 -13.98
CA LEU A 8 15.06 -17.15 -14.98
C LEU A 8 13.81 -16.35 -14.58
N HIS A 9 12.78 -17.03 -14.06
CA HIS A 9 11.57 -16.36 -13.57
C HIS A 9 11.90 -15.46 -12.38
N ALA A 10 12.61 -15.96 -11.36
CA ALA A 10 13.03 -15.18 -10.20
C ALA A 10 13.91 -13.97 -10.59
N ALA A 11 14.83 -14.14 -11.54
CA ALA A 11 15.67 -13.06 -12.04
C ALA A 11 14.85 -12.00 -12.82
N ALA A 12 13.88 -12.43 -13.63
CA ALA A 12 12.97 -11.55 -14.35
C ALA A 12 12.07 -10.76 -13.39
N THR A 13 11.49 -11.42 -12.37
CA THR A 13 10.68 -10.77 -11.31
C THR A 13 11.52 -9.77 -10.52
N LYS A 14 12.77 -10.12 -10.18
CA LYS A 14 13.69 -9.21 -9.48
C LYS A 14 14.02 -7.98 -10.32
N ASN A 15 14.22 -8.13 -11.63
CA ASN A 15 14.48 -7.02 -12.56
C ASN A 15 13.23 -6.15 -12.76
N LEU A 16 12.04 -6.77 -12.87
CA LEU A 16 10.79 -6.02 -12.92
C LEU A 16 10.56 -5.24 -11.62
N ASN A 17 10.78 -5.84 -10.46
CA ASN A 17 10.64 -5.18 -9.16
C ASN A 17 11.61 -4.00 -9.01
N SER A 18 12.86 -4.13 -9.45
CA SER A 18 13.82 -3.02 -9.41
C SER A 18 13.45 -1.89 -10.36
N ARG A 19 12.95 -2.21 -11.56
CA ARG A 19 12.44 -1.23 -12.53
C ARG A 19 11.17 -0.55 -12.04
N LEU A 20 10.24 -1.29 -11.44
CA LEU A 20 9.04 -0.72 -10.82
C LEU A 20 9.40 0.16 -9.64
N ALA A 21 10.28 -0.28 -8.74
CA ALA A 21 10.75 0.55 -7.63
C ALA A 21 11.44 1.83 -8.11
N SER A 22 12.28 1.74 -9.15
CA SER A 22 12.93 2.89 -9.78
C SER A 22 11.93 3.80 -10.50
N TRP A 23 10.95 3.24 -11.22
CA TRP A 23 9.87 4.00 -11.85
C TRP A 23 9.01 4.71 -10.79
N PHE A 24 8.78 4.03 -9.67
CA PHE A 24 7.97 4.57 -8.62
C PHE A 24 8.64 5.73 -7.91
N SER A 25 9.97 5.73 -7.68
CA SER A 25 10.79 6.84 -7.12
C SER A 25 10.01 7.80 -6.21
N ALA A 26 9.11 7.23 -5.41
CA ALA A 26 8.04 7.99 -4.81
C ALA A 26 8.65 8.63 -3.56
N PRO A 27 8.35 9.91 -3.28
CA PRO A 27 8.82 10.52 -2.05
C PRO A 27 8.44 9.62 -0.88
N ASN A 28 9.43 9.26 -0.05
CA ASN A 28 9.29 8.34 1.08
C ASN A 28 8.00 8.65 1.86
N SER A 29 6.98 7.82 1.64
CA SER A 29 5.64 7.98 2.22
C SER A 29 5.63 7.65 3.71
N SER A 30 6.76 7.21 4.26
CA SER A 30 6.99 6.97 5.68
C SER A 30 6.63 8.18 6.53
N SER A 31 6.95 9.41 6.09
CA SER A 31 6.59 10.64 6.81
C SER A 31 5.08 10.81 6.96
N PHE A 32 4.33 10.52 5.89
CA PHE A 32 2.88 10.56 5.88
C PHE A 32 2.28 9.43 6.72
N LEU A 33 2.79 8.21 6.54
CA LEU A 33 2.34 7.05 7.31
C LEU A 33 2.53 7.27 8.80
N ASN A 34 3.70 7.75 9.22
CA ASN A 34 3.99 8.10 10.60
C ASN A 34 3.03 9.17 11.11
N THR A 35 2.80 10.24 10.35
CA THR A 35 1.87 11.30 10.73
C THR A 35 0.44 10.78 10.90
N ALA A 36 -0.02 9.92 9.99
CA ALA A 36 -1.34 9.31 10.05
C ALA A 36 -1.47 8.36 11.26
N GLN A 37 -0.44 7.55 11.52
CA GLN A 37 -0.41 6.66 12.68
C GLN A 37 -0.31 7.43 14.01
N THR A 38 0.43 8.54 14.09
CA THR A 38 0.45 9.41 15.29
C THR A 38 -0.90 10.04 15.57
N LYS A 39 -1.68 10.37 14.53
CA LYS A 39 -3.04 10.91 14.69
C LYS A 39 -4.10 9.83 14.96
N ARG A 40 -3.76 8.56 14.78
CA ARG A 40 -4.67 7.44 15.01
C ARG A 40 -4.87 7.26 16.51
N GLN A 41 -6.12 7.29 16.95
CA GLN A 41 -6.44 6.82 18.30
C GLN A 41 -6.31 5.30 18.36
N GLN A 42 -5.88 4.79 19.52
CA GLN A 42 -5.76 3.37 19.76
C GLN A 42 -7.06 2.64 19.36
N ASP A 43 -6.90 1.45 18.77
CA ASP A 43 -7.98 0.57 18.25
C ASP A 43 -8.85 1.15 17.12
N THR A 44 -8.62 2.40 16.71
CA THR A 44 -9.30 2.96 15.54
C THR A 44 -8.86 2.23 14.28
N GLY A 45 -9.84 1.70 13.55
CA GLY A 45 -9.65 0.97 12.30
C GLY A 45 -9.51 -0.54 12.47
N THR A 46 -9.42 -1.08 13.69
CA THR A 46 -9.39 -2.53 13.90
C THR A 46 -10.67 -3.20 13.39
N TRP A 47 -11.83 -2.58 13.64
CA TRP A 47 -13.13 -3.02 13.11
C TRP A 47 -13.15 -3.16 11.57
N LEU A 48 -12.33 -2.38 10.85
CA LEU A 48 -12.23 -2.49 9.40
C LEU A 48 -11.41 -3.71 9.01
N LEU A 49 -10.28 -3.94 9.68
CA LEU A 49 -9.39 -5.09 9.41
C LEU A 49 -10.06 -6.43 9.73
N GLU A 50 -10.96 -6.45 10.71
CA GLU A 50 -11.75 -7.62 11.08
C GLU A 50 -13.02 -7.79 10.23
N SER A 51 -13.35 -6.80 9.40
CA SER A 51 -14.59 -6.84 8.63
C SER A 51 -14.53 -7.89 7.51
N PRO A 52 -15.65 -8.59 7.23
CA PRO A 52 -15.73 -9.52 6.10
C PRO A 52 -15.40 -8.87 4.75
N ILE A 53 -15.68 -7.57 4.62
CA ILE A 53 -15.41 -6.80 3.40
C ILE A 53 -13.90 -6.67 3.17
N PHE A 54 -13.15 -6.31 4.21
CA PHE A 54 -11.69 -6.21 4.11
C PHE A 54 -11.05 -7.58 3.88
N LEU A 55 -11.46 -8.60 4.64
CA LEU A 55 -10.91 -9.95 4.52
C LEU A 55 -11.20 -10.54 3.13
N GLY A 56 -12.41 -10.35 2.62
CA GLY A 56 -12.79 -10.78 1.28
C GLY A 56 -12.03 -10.05 0.17
N TRP A 57 -11.82 -8.73 0.31
CA TRP A 57 -10.98 -7.97 -0.62
C TRP A 57 -9.53 -8.47 -0.60
N LYS A 58 -8.93 -8.59 0.59
CA LYS A 58 -7.54 -9.00 0.76
C LYS A 58 -7.26 -10.40 0.21
N GLY A 59 -8.20 -11.34 0.36
CA GLY A 59 -8.06 -12.71 -0.12
C GLY A 59 -8.36 -12.91 -1.61
N ALA A 60 -8.93 -11.91 -2.29
CA ALA A 60 -9.33 -12.03 -3.70
C ALA A 60 -8.32 -11.35 -4.64
N PRO A 61 -7.74 -12.07 -5.62
CA PRO A 61 -6.88 -11.44 -6.62
C PRO A 61 -7.67 -10.45 -7.48
N HIS A 62 -7.00 -9.39 -7.93
CA HIS A 62 -7.58 -8.35 -8.81
C HIS A 62 -8.84 -7.65 -8.25
N SER A 63 -8.93 -7.50 -6.93
CA SER A 63 -10.08 -6.89 -6.26
C SER A 63 -9.82 -5.44 -5.82
N PHE A 64 -10.90 -4.68 -5.58
CA PHE A 64 -10.83 -3.28 -5.17
C PHE A 64 -11.66 -3.01 -3.91
N LEU A 65 -11.06 -2.35 -2.92
CA LEU A 65 -11.74 -1.83 -1.73
C LEU A 65 -11.69 -0.30 -1.76
N ARG A 66 -12.86 0.34 -1.62
CA ARG A 66 -12.97 1.80 -1.58
C ARG A 66 -13.62 2.26 -0.28
N LEU A 67 -12.94 3.16 0.43
CA LEU A 67 -13.48 3.81 1.61
C LEU A 67 -14.21 5.10 1.22
N HIS A 68 -15.52 5.15 1.47
CA HIS A 68 -16.37 6.31 1.18
C HIS A 68 -16.78 7.03 2.46
N GLY A 69 -16.92 8.36 2.37
CA GLY A 69 -17.41 9.17 3.49
C GLY A 69 -17.13 10.65 3.30
N LYS A 70 -17.72 11.48 4.16
CA LYS A 70 -17.58 12.95 4.13
C LYS A 70 -16.12 13.40 4.32
N ALA A 71 -15.81 14.63 3.94
CA ALA A 71 -14.51 15.22 4.26
C ALA A 71 -14.26 15.16 5.78
N GLY A 72 -13.02 14.88 6.20
CA GLY A 72 -12.66 14.77 7.61
C GLY A 72 -13.06 13.47 8.34
N CYS A 73 -13.80 12.55 7.71
CA CYS A 73 -14.26 11.32 8.38
C CYS A 73 -13.18 10.23 8.62
N GLY A 74 -11.89 10.58 8.55
CA GLY A 74 -10.80 9.65 8.87
C GLY A 74 -10.42 8.63 7.80
N LYS A 75 -10.86 8.75 6.54
CA LYS A 75 -10.48 7.82 5.44
C LYS A 75 -8.96 7.61 5.32
N THR A 76 -8.20 8.69 5.45
CA THR A 76 -6.72 8.67 5.45
C THR A 76 -6.15 7.81 6.58
N ILE A 77 -6.69 7.95 7.80
CA ILE A 77 -6.28 7.17 8.97
C ILE A 77 -6.62 5.69 8.78
N LEU A 78 -7.81 5.39 8.26
CA LEU A 78 -8.20 4.01 7.94
C LEU A 78 -7.33 3.40 6.83
N GLY A 79 -7.00 4.18 5.80
CA GLY A 79 -6.08 3.78 4.74
C GLY A 79 -4.66 3.48 5.27
N SER A 80 -4.15 4.28 6.20
CA SER A 80 -2.86 3.98 6.85
C SER A 80 -2.91 2.72 7.71
N THR A 81 -4.03 2.44 8.37
CA THR A 81 -4.22 1.19 9.13
C THR A 81 -4.20 -0.03 8.20
N VAL A 82 -4.88 0.05 7.05
CA VAL A 82 -4.84 -0.99 6.01
C VAL A 82 -3.41 -1.20 5.49
N LEU A 83 -2.70 -0.12 5.18
CA LEU A 83 -1.32 -0.22 4.70
C LEU A 83 -0.39 -0.90 5.72
N CYS A 84 -0.48 -0.55 7.00
CA CYS A 84 0.30 -1.21 8.05
C CYS A 84 0.02 -2.72 8.10
N SER A 85 -1.26 -3.12 8.12
CA SER A 85 -1.61 -4.55 8.10
C SER A 85 -1.07 -5.29 6.87
N LEU A 86 -1.07 -4.66 5.69
CA LEU A 86 -0.50 -5.28 4.49
C LEU A 86 1.01 -5.40 4.54
N LEU A 87 1.71 -4.42 5.13
CA LEU A 87 3.16 -4.47 5.32
C LEU A 87 3.55 -5.52 6.36
N ASP A 88 2.81 -5.61 7.47
CA ASP A 88 3.03 -6.59 8.53
C ASP A 88 2.80 -8.03 8.04
N ASP A 89 1.79 -8.23 7.17
CA ASP A 89 1.48 -9.54 6.62
C ASP A 89 2.28 -9.88 5.34
N SER A 90 3.06 -8.93 4.80
CA SER A 90 3.80 -9.14 3.56
C SER A 90 4.89 -10.20 3.75
N ASN A 91 4.62 -11.40 3.23
CA ASN A 91 5.64 -12.42 3.03
C ASN A 91 6.60 -11.97 1.91
N SER A 92 7.79 -12.59 1.82
CA SER A 92 8.85 -12.24 0.86
C SER A 92 8.46 -12.26 -0.63
N ASN A 93 7.25 -12.74 -0.96
CA ASN A 93 6.74 -12.89 -2.32
C ASN A 93 5.64 -11.89 -2.71
N GLU A 94 5.19 -11.02 -1.80
CA GLU A 94 4.15 -10.01 -2.05
C GLU A 94 4.75 -8.60 -2.02
N MET A 95 4.44 -7.78 -3.03
CA MET A 95 4.89 -6.40 -3.12
C MET A 95 3.72 -5.45 -2.85
N VAL A 96 3.87 -4.60 -1.84
CA VAL A 96 2.90 -3.55 -1.52
C VAL A 96 3.34 -2.23 -2.14
N ALA A 97 2.47 -1.63 -2.96
CA ALA A 97 2.67 -0.29 -3.50
C ALA A 97 1.64 0.68 -2.90
N CYS A 98 2.10 1.85 -2.45
CA CYS A 98 1.24 2.87 -1.87
C CYS A 98 1.47 4.23 -2.53
N PHE A 99 0.37 4.87 -2.94
CA PHE A 99 0.37 6.23 -3.49
C PHE A 99 -0.42 7.15 -2.59
N TYR A 100 0.18 8.29 -2.24
CA TYR A 100 -0.51 9.34 -1.52
C TYR A 100 -0.61 10.58 -2.38
N PHE A 101 -1.82 11.12 -2.50
CA PHE A 101 -2.11 12.33 -3.23
C PHE A 101 -2.51 13.41 -2.22
N ASP A 102 -1.67 14.43 -2.09
CA ASP A 102 -1.94 15.60 -1.25
C ASP A 102 -2.26 16.81 -2.13
N PHE A 103 -3.51 17.24 -2.13
CA PHE A 103 -3.93 18.43 -2.88
C PHE A 103 -3.51 19.74 -2.22
N GLN A 104 -2.93 19.72 -1.00
CA GLN A 104 -2.44 20.93 -0.32
C GLN A 104 -0.99 21.29 -0.68
N LYS A 105 -0.22 20.36 -1.28
CA LYS A 105 1.14 20.64 -1.75
C LYS A 105 1.11 21.07 -3.21
N SER A 106 0.93 22.37 -3.47
CA SER A 106 0.92 22.94 -4.83
C SER A 106 2.30 23.10 -5.50
N ASN A 107 3.40 22.58 -4.94
CA ASN A 107 4.76 22.91 -5.42
C ASN A 107 5.65 21.69 -5.66
N TYR A 108 5.20 20.72 -6.45
CA TYR A 108 6.12 19.86 -7.20
C TYR A 108 5.51 19.56 -8.58
N PHE A 109 5.57 20.55 -9.46
CA PHE A 109 5.53 20.27 -10.90
C PHE A 109 6.77 19.46 -11.25
N LYS A 110 6.59 18.14 -11.35
CA LYS A 110 7.39 17.33 -12.26
C LYS A 110 6.42 16.39 -12.97
N THR A 111 5.85 16.91 -14.04
CA THR A 111 5.10 16.16 -15.04
C THR A 111 6.03 15.06 -15.58
N PHE A 112 5.48 13.85 -15.73
CA PHE A 112 6.11 12.75 -16.46
C PHE A 112 6.34 13.12 -17.93
#